data_AF-K7FN25-F1
#
_entry.id   AF-K7FN25-F1
#
_cell.length_a   1.000
_cell.length_b   1.000
_cell.length_c   1.000
_cell.angle_alpha   90.00
_cell.angle_beta   90.00
_cell.angle_gamma   90.00
#
_symmetry.space_group_name_H-M   'P 1'
#
loop_
_entity.id
_entity.type
_entity.pdbx_description
1 polymer ?
#
loop_
_entity_poly.entity_id
_entity_poly.type
_entity_poly.pdbx_seq_one_letter_code
_entity_poly.pdbx_strand_id
1 'polypeptide(L)'
;MSLLYEQLFLFSVETTMLNLTASAAYDLLVAGVQNWDLTGDAVPCELLLIGESAFPVLVNPRHQVLIAASHYGKGRMVVISHESYLGSPKMARFLHNAVVWLSSSPGAVVGVQESLGSLLDILTSSGIQVQPSAQLTASFGVYCMDAYRAAQEKELIQFVKRGGGLLIGGQAWHWAYSHSADRVLFDFPGNHITSVAGVYFTDKYGEGGIFSVSDEVPPFPLNSLHRLDFRRDLNLVLRGVSELDIVTDGVPSHLLVHGTVAFPLGLDDAYQCFLAAAHYGRGRVVVAAHELFLSTTKLTDFILNAIHWLGAEKEGRIGINPNLKNLRELLIQSQVECEISELTDRLNIYCCQSYRDDEAQKIHEFVAEGGGLLIGGQAWWWASQNNGKNVLSEYPGNRILNKFGISILGESMKADKYPALRPEEQRGHYHFLRALSQFQQHLDKKEDLQPPVTGWLQKLCQDCAKALQIPVENGHIYASLYHILYEMVQSNGIPSVSLEHPVKGNSKEALLLHVATALSQTKTDCAKLVLCDLPTVPSTTVEINGTNPGERIPPYSLISLLPASGWNGL
;
A
#
# COMPACT_ATOMS: atom_id res chain seq x y z
N MET A 1 5.51 47.98 2.87
CA MET A 1 6.13 46.98 1.97
C MET A 1 7.09 46.02 2.70
N SER A 2 7.84 46.43 3.74
CA SER A 2 8.76 45.50 4.44
C SER A 2 8.05 44.53 5.42
N LEU A 3 6.99 44.95 6.12
CA LEU A 3 6.19 44.07 7.00
C LEU A 3 5.39 43.00 6.25
N LEU A 4 4.98 43.26 5.01
CA LEU A 4 4.28 42.27 4.17
C LEU A 4 5.25 41.21 3.63
N TYR A 5 6.51 41.56 3.41
CA TYR A 5 7.55 40.64 2.95
C TYR A 5 8.02 39.70 4.07
N GLU A 6 8.15 40.18 5.31
CA GLU A 6 8.43 39.31 6.47
C GLU A 6 7.25 38.38 6.79
N GLN A 7 6.00 38.87 6.68
CA GLN A 7 4.82 38.01 6.82
C GLN A 7 4.71 36.98 5.70
N LEU A 8 4.99 37.33 4.43
CA LEU A 8 5.00 36.38 3.31
C LEU A 8 6.16 35.37 3.40
N PHE A 9 7.31 35.75 3.96
CA PHE A 9 8.44 34.85 4.19
C PHE A 9 8.16 33.89 5.35
N LEU A 10 7.55 34.36 6.45
CA LEU A 10 7.08 33.51 7.55
C LEU A 10 5.93 32.60 7.12
N PHE A 11 4.97 33.08 6.32
CA PHE A 11 3.89 32.26 5.76
C PHE A 11 4.43 31.22 4.77
N SER A 12 5.41 31.59 3.94
CA SER A 12 6.10 30.66 3.03
C SER A 12 6.86 29.59 3.82
N VAL A 13 7.59 29.96 4.88
CA VAL A 13 8.31 29.00 5.73
C VAL A 13 7.35 28.11 6.54
N GLU A 14 6.24 28.63 7.06
CA GLU A 14 5.18 27.84 7.73
C GLU A 14 4.48 26.87 6.77
N THR A 15 4.25 27.28 5.51
CA THR A 15 3.64 26.42 4.48
C THR A 15 4.64 25.40 3.92
N THR A 16 5.95 25.70 3.95
CA THR A 16 7.02 24.78 3.51
C THR A 16 7.38 23.76 4.61
N MET A 17 7.17 24.10 5.89
CA MET A 17 7.34 23.16 7.01
C MET A 17 6.24 22.09 7.08
N LEU A 18 5.12 22.27 6.38
CA LEU A 18 3.98 21.36 6.41
C LEU A 18 4.12 20.15 5.46
N ASN A 19 5.05 20.16 4.51
CA ASN A 19 5.31 19.05 3.59
C ASN A 19 6.82 18.86 3.35
N LEU A 20 7.57 18.50 4.40
CA LEU A 20 8.92 17.97 4.19
C LEU A 20 8.81 16.67 3.40
N THR A 21 9.62 16.52 2.35
CA THR A 21 9.79 15.23 1.68
C THR A 21 10.32 14.20 2.68
N ALA A 22 10.09 12.91 2.44
CA ALA A 22 10.63 11.85 3.29
C ALA A 22 12.15 12.00 3.52
N SER A 23 12.89 12.45 2.49
CA SER A 23 14.32 12.77 2.58
C SER A 23 14.63 13.86 3.60
N ALA A 24 13.97 15.02 3.51
CA ALA A 24 14.25 16.12 4.43
C ALA A 24 13.85 15.80 5.87
N ALA A 25 12.76 15.03 6.07
CA ALA A 25 12.38 14.54 7.38
C ALA A 25 13.38 13.52 7.94
N TYR A 26 13.87 12.60 7.09
CA TYR A 26 14.90 11.63 7.45
C TYR A 26 16.20 12.31 7.91
N ASP A 27 16.70 13.29 7.15
CA ASP A 27 17.92 14.04 7.48
C ASP A 27 17.84 14.69 8.87
N LEU A 28 16.68 15.27 9.20
CA LEU A 28 16.43 15.85 10.52
C LEU A 28 16.41 14.79 11.63
N LEU A 29 15.80 13.63 11.37
CA LEU A 29 15.70 12.54 12.34
C LEU A 29 17.07 11.94 12.66
N VAL A 30 17.92 11.73 11.65
CA VAL A 30 19.23 11.08 11.82
C VAL A 30 20.39 12.04 12.07
N ALA A 31 20.14 13.35 12.08
CA ALA A 31 21.16 14.38 12.27
C ALA A 31 22.04 14.13 13.51
N GLY A 32 23.33 13.91 13.29
CA GLY A 32 24.32 13.68 14.35
C GLY A 32 24.21 12.33 15.07
N VAL A 33 23.36 11.41 14.59
CA VAL A 33 23.37 10.00 15.00
C VAL A 33 24.56 9.34 14.31
N GLN A 34 25.46 8.73 15.07
CA GLN A 34 26.67 8.10 14.51
C GLN A 34 26.41 6.65 14.11
N ASN A 35 25.71 5.90 14.96
CA ASN A 35 25.33 4.51 14.75
C ASN A 35 24.06 4.21 15.57
N TRP A 36 23.36 3.18 15.16
CA TRP A 36 22.22 2.61 15.86
C TRP A 36 22.71 1.50 16.77
N ASP A 37 22.89 1.77 18.06
CA ASP A 37 23.20 0.74 19.05
C ASP A 37 21.93 0.25 19.75
N LEU A 38 21.38 -0.83 19.21
CA LEU A 38 20.22 -1.56 19.74
C LEU A 38 20.66 -2.82 20.53
N THR A 39 21.89 -2.86 21.03
CA THR A 39 22.37 -3.99 21.85
C THR A 39 21.86 -3.91 23.29
N GLY A 40 21.56 -5.08 23.87
CA GLY A 40 21.00 -5.25 25.21
C GLY A 40 20.03 -6.43 25.23
N ASP A 41 19.17 -6.49 26.25
CA ASP A 41 18.19 -7.57 26.40
C ASP A 41 16.88 -7.34 25.62
N ALA A 42 16.72 -6.15 25.04
CA ALA A 42 15.53 -5.78 24.28
C ALA A 42 15.52 -6.49 22.94
N VAL A 43 14.38 -7.11 22.59
CA VAL A 43 14.19 -7.75 21.30
C VAL A 43 13.10 -6.98 20.55
N PRO A 44 13.43 -6.20 19.51
CA PRO A 44 12.43 -5.42 18.80
C PRO A 44 11.47 -6.32 18.01
N CYS A 45 10.36 -5.75 17.52
CA CYS A 45 9.61 -6.34 16.42
C CYS A 45 9.97 -5.72 15.06
N GLU A 46 9.63 -6.40 13.97
CA GLU A 46 9.62 -5.78 12.65
C GLU A 46 8.40 -4.85 12.51
N LEU A 47 8.59 -3.66 11.94
CA LEU A 47 7.51 -2.74 11.58
C LEU A 47 7.11 -2.96 10.12
N LEU A 48 5.80 -2.94 9.85
CA LEU A 48 5.23 -2.96 8.50
C LEU A 48 4.80 -1.54 8.10
N LEU A 49 5.23 -1.09 6.93
CA LEU A 49 4.84 0.19 6.34
C LEU A 49 3.91 -0.05 5.15
N ILE A 50 2.77 0.61 5.15
CA ILE A 50 1.79 0.57 4.04
C ILE A 50 1.37 1.97 3.60
N GLY A 51 1.61 2.98 4.44
CA GLY A 51 1.16 4.34 4.22
C GLY A 51 2.01 5.07 3.18
N GLU A 52 1.34 5.85 2.35
CA GLU A 52 1.97 6.76 1.38
C GLU A 52 2.97 7.73 2.02
N SER A 53 2.64 8.26 3.20
CA SER A 53 3.52 9.17 3.95
C SER A 53 4.50 8.46 4.89
N ALA A 54 4.44 7.13 4.98
CA ALA A 54 5.29 6.35 5.86
C ALA A 54 6.64 6.05 5.21
N PHE A 55 7.72 6.21 5.96
CA PHE A 55 9.07 5.91 5.50
C PHE A 55 9.92 5.29 6.63
N PRO A 56 10.84 4.39 6.31
CA PRO A 56 11.73 3.82 7.30
C PRO A 56 12.80 4.82 7.71
N VAL A 57 13.17 4.78 8.99
CA VAL A 57 14.29 5.56 9.56
C VAL A 57 15.46 4.63 9.89
N LEU A 58 15.16 3.40 10.33
CA LEU A 58 16.15 2.36 10.56
C LEU A 58 15.69 1.05 9.93
N VAL A 59 16.51 0.52 9.02
CA VAL A 59 16.38 -0.82 8.46
C VAL A 59 17.65 -1.60 8.78
N ASN A 60 17.51 -2.78 9.37
CA ASN A 60 18.66 -3.62 9.67
C ASN A 60 19.15 -4.40 8.43
N PRO A 61 20.33 -5.06 8.48
CA PRO A 61 20.85 -5.84 7.35
C PRO A 61 19.98 -7.01 6.89
N ARG A 62 18.97 -7.43 7.68
CA ARG A 62 17.96 -8.43 7.27
C ARG A 62 16.75 -7.81 6.59
N HIS A 63 16.82 -6.53 6.22
CA HIS A 63 15.75 -5.75 5.61
C HIS A 63 14.51 -5.61 6.51
N GLN A 64 14.69 -5.55 7.83
CA GLN A 64 13.60 -5.33 8.78
C GLN A 64 13.57 -3.86 9.20
N VAL A 65 12.40 -3.23 9.10
CA VAL A 65 12.20 -1.86 9.60
C VAL A 65 12.07 -1.91 11.12
N LEU A 66 12.94 -1.19 11.83
CA LEU A 66 12.95 -1.12 13.30
C LEU A 66 12.53 0.26 13.83
N ILE A 67 12.66 1.30 13.02
CA ILE A 67 12.14 2.64 13.31
C ILE A 67 11.50 3.18 12.04
N ALA A 68 10.33 3.78 12.17
CA ALA A 68 9.62 4.40 11.06
C ALA A 68 9.05 5.76 11.46
N ALA A 69 8.83 6.61 10.48
CA ALA A 69 8.16 7.88 10.64
C ALA A 69 7.05 8.02 9.60
N SER A 70 6.01 8.79 9.93
CA SER A 70 4.88 9.02 9.04
C SER A 70 4.13 10.30 9.40
N HIS A 71 3.16 10.65 8.57
CA HIS A 71 2.22 11.75 8.79
C HIS A 71 0.78 11.23 8.85
N TYR A 72 -0.06 11.91 9.63
CA TYR A 72 -1.50 11.71 9.58
C TYR A 72 -2.23 13.04 9.81
N GLY A 73 -3.10 13.42 8.88
CA GLY A 73 -3.66 14.77 8.84
C GLY A 73 -2.53 15.82 8.78
N LYS A 74 -2.48 16.69 9.77
CA LYS A 74 -1.43 17.72 9.91
C LYS A 74 -0.28 17.31 10.84
N GLY A 75 -0.39 16.19 11.53
CA GLY A 75 0.56 15.76 12.55
C GLY A 75 1.56 14.72 12.05
N ARG A 76 2.44 14.32 12.95
CA ARG A 76 3.60 13.48 12.69
C ARG A 76 3.65 12.32 13.70
N MET A 77 4.17 11.18 13.26
CA MET A 77 4.41 10.02 14.12
C MET A 77 5.82 9.49 13.94
N VAL A 78 6.47 9.12 15.04
CA VAL A 78 7.68 8.28 15.05
C VAL A 78 7.36 7.02 15.83
N VAL A 79 7.60 5.87 15.22
CA VAL A 79 7.31 4.53 15.76
C VAL A 79 8.61 3.77 15.95
N ILE A 80 8.86 3.29 17.17
CA ILE A 80 10.05 2.53 17.55
C ILE A 80 9.64 1.11 17.91
N SER A 81 10.31 0.13 17.31
CA SER A 81 10.03 -1.32 17.45
C SER A 81 10.23 -1.94 18.85
N HIS A 82 10.54 -1.14 19.86
CA HIS A 82 10.57 -1.58 21.27
C HIS A 82 10.45 -0.36 22.20
N GLU A 83 9.76 -0.50 23.34
CA GLU A 83 9.57 0.58 24.30
C GLU A 83 10.84 0.92 25.09
N SER A 84 11.68 -0.07 25.41
CA SER A 84 12.93 0.15 26.15
C SER A 84 13.90 1.12 25.46
N TYR A 85 13.83 1.21 24.13
CA TYR A 85 14.61 2.12 23.32
C TYR A 85 14.25 3.59 23.55
N LEU A 86 13.02 3.88 23.99
CA LEU A 86 12.60 5.22 24.39
C LEU A 86 13.38 5.73 25.60
N GLY A 87 13.88 4.84 26.46
CA GLY A 87 14.67 5.19 27.65
C GLY A 87 16.17 5.01 27.49
N SER A 88 16.66 4.63 26.30
CA SER A 88 18.06 4.24 26.12
C SER A 88 18.97 5.45 25.92
N PRO A 89 20.02 5.64 26.76
CA PRO A 89 21.00 6.71 26.54
C PRO A 89 21.72 6.59 25.19
N LYS A 90 21.85 5.37 24.66
CA LYS A 90 22.43 5.09 23.33
C LYS A 90 21.63 5.73 22.20
N MET A 91 20.34 5.99 22.44
CA MET A 91 19.42 6.61 21.48
C MET A 91 19.13 8.07 21.80
N ALA A 92 19.78 8.68 22.80
CA ALA A 92 19.45 10.02 23.28
C ALA A 92 19.45 11.09 22.17
N ARG A 93 20.45 11.07 21.27
CA ARG A 93 20.51 12.00 20.14
C ARG A 93 19.32 11.83 19.20
N PHE A 94 18.97 10.59 18.86
CA PHE A 94 17.83 10.30 18.00
C PHE A 94 16.51 10.70 18.66
N LEU A 95 16.31 10.37 19.94
CA LEU A 95 15.08 10.70 20.68
C LEU A 95 14.86 12.21 20.76
N HIS A 96 15.93 12.98 20.98
CA HIS A 96 15.89 14.43 20.89
C HIS A 96 15.44 14.90 19.50
N ASN A 97 16.08 14.41 18.43
CA ASN A 97 15.74 14.78 17.06
C ASN A 97 14.29 14.42 16.71
N ALA A 98 13.83 13.24 17.13
CA ALA A 98 12.46 12.78 16.93
C ALA A 98 11.46 13.71 17.60
N VAL A 99 11.67 14.09 18.86
CA VAL A 99 10.76 15.00 19.57
C VAL A 99 10.77 16.41 18.95
N VAL A 100 11.93 16.90 18.53
CA VAL A 100 12.03 18.20 17.83
C VAL A 100 11.28 18.16 16.50
N TRP A 101 11.45 17.08 15.72
CA TRP A 101 10.75 16.90 14.45
C TRP A 101 9.24 16.72 14.65
N LEU A 102 8.81 16.04 15.71
CA LEU A 102 7.40 15.86 16.07
C LEU A 102 6.73 17.16 16.53
N SER A 103 7.51 18.13 17.05
CA SER A 103 7.00 19.38 17.55
C SER A 103 6.70 20.37 16.41
N SER A 104 5.42 20.56 16.12
CA SER A 104 4.95 21.54 15.13
C SER A 104 5.21 22.99 15.55
N SER A 105 5.40 23.26 16.85
CA SER A 105 5.64 24.58 17.41
C SER A 105 6.88 24.58 18.32
N PRO A 106 7.85 25.48 18.12
CA PRO A 106 8.99 25.62 19.02
C PRO A 106 8.51 25.88 20.47
N GLY A 107 9.05 25.12 21.43
CA GLY A 107 8.71 25.26 22.85
C GLY A 107 7.37 24.63 23.27
N ALA A 108 6.71 23.86 22.41
CA ALA A 108 5.53 23.11 22.81
C ALA A 108 5.86 22.12 23.94
N VAL A 109 4.95 21.98 24.91
CA VAL A 109 5.12 21.06 26.03
C VAL A 109 5.06 19.62 25.51
N VAL A 110 6.02 18.80 25.92
CA VAL A 110 6.10 17.39 25.58
C VAL A 110 5.57 16.57 26.75
N GLY A 111 4.42 15.91 26.55
CA GLY A 111 3.90 14.95 27.52
C GLY A 111 4.64 13.62 27.41
N VAL A 112 5.09 13.07 28.54
CA VAL A 112 5.76 11.75 28.58
C VAL A 112 4.97 10.83 29.50
N GLN A 113 4.62 9.64 29.02
CA GLN A 113 3.95 8.63 29.84
C GLN A 113 4.77 8.30 31.09
N GLU A 114 4.12 8.21 32.26
CA GLU A 114 4.79 8.02 33.55
C GLU A 114 5.71 6.78 33.63
N SER A 115 5.40 5.72 32.88
CA SER A 115 6.24 4.53 32.77
C SER A 115 7.57 4.77 32.06
N LEU A 116 7.72 5.89 31.34
CA LEU A 116 8.88 6.25 30.53
C LEU A 116 9.79 7.28 31.24
N GLY A 117 10.05 7.09 32.54
CA GLY A 117 10.86 8.01 33.34
C GLY A 117 12.25 8.29 32.75
N SER A 118 12.92 7.29 32.19
CA SER A 118 14.23 7.48 31.54
C SER A 118 14.16 8.36 30.29
N LEU A 119 13.06 8.31 29.52
CA LEU A 119 12.86 9.22 28.39
C LEU A 119 12.73 10.67 28.89
N LEU A 120 11.97 10.87 29.98
CA LEU A 120 11.80 12.18 30.60
C LEU A 120 13.16 12.78 31.01
N ASP A 121 14.04 11.98 31.62
CA ASP A 121 15.39 12.42 32.01
C ASP A 121 16.26 12.79 30.80
N ILE A 122 16.23 11.98 29.74
CA ILE A 122 16.98 12.22 28.49
C ILE A 122 16.55 13.55 27.84
N LEU A 123 15.24 13.77 27.71
CA LEU A 123 14.70 14.96 27.07
C LEU A 123 14.91 16.22 27.93
N THR A 124 14.72 16.13 29.25
CA THR A 124 14.99 17.23 30.19
C THR A 124 16.45 17.67 30.12
N SER A 125 17.37 16.69 30.15
CA SER A 125 18.82 16.95 30.05
C SER A 125 19.22 17.57 28.72
N SER A 126 18.39 17.41 27.68
CA SER A 126 18.57 18.00 26.36
C SER A 126 17.89 19.37 26.21
N GLY A 127 17.32 19.93 27.28
CA GLY A 127 16.69 21.25 27.29
C GLY A 127 15.25 21.30 26.77
N ILE A 128 14.60 20.15 26.57
CA ILE A 128 13.21 20.08 26.13
C ILE A 128 12.27 20.20 27.35
N GLN A 129 11.22 21.03 27.21
CA GLN A 129 10.19 21.15 28.25
C GLN A 129 9.28 19.92 28.24
N VAL A 130 9.47 19.04 29.21
CA VAL A 130 8.71 17.80 29.37
C VAL A 130 7.84 17.83 30.62
N GLN A 131 6.71 17.13 30.56
CA GLN A 131 5.81 16.92 31.68
C GLN A 131 5.42 15.44 31.77
N PRO A 132 5.58 14.78 32.93
CA PRO A 132 5.06 13.43 33.11
C PRO A 132 3.53 13.45 33.09
N SER A 133 2.90 12.48 32.43
CA SER A 133 1.45 12.38 32.37
C SER A 133 0.96 10.96 32.14
N ALA A 134 -0.02 10.52 32.93
CA ALA A 134 -0.70 9.25 32.72
C ALA A 134 -1.54 9.21 31.42
N GLN A 135 -1.93 10.37 30.87
CA GLN A 135 -2.87 10.50 29.76
C GLN A 135 -2.50 11.66 28.82
N LEU A 136 -3.02 11.63 27.60
CA LEU A 136 -2.95 12.76 26.69
C LEU A 136 -3.75 13.95 27.26
N THR A 137 -3.17 15.15 27.21
CA THR A 137 -3.84 16.40 27.60
C THR A 137 -3.78 17.42 26.47
N ALA A 138 -4.71 18.39 26.48
CA ALA A 138 -4.80 19.40 25.43
C ALA A 138 -3.62 20.39 25.39
N SER A 139 -2.77 20.43 26.42
CA SER A 139 -1.61 21.33 26.48
C SER A 139 -0.37 20.80 25.75
N PHE A 140 -0.36 19.51 25.40
CA PHE A 140 0.80 18.90 24.77
C PHE A 140 0.83 19.20 23.27
N GLY A 141 2.02 19.52 22.75
CA GLY A 141 2.29 19.53 21.31
C GLY A 141 2.85 18.20 20.82
N VAL A 142 3.52 17.46 21.72
CA VAL A 142 4.02 16.11 21.47
C VAL A 142 3.64 15.21 22.65
N TYR A 143 3.24 13.98 22.36
CA TYR A 143 3.01 12.96 23.39
C TYR A 143 3.90 11.73 23.13
N CYS A 144 4.57 11.25 24.18
CA CYS A 144 5.44 10.09 24.15
C CYS A 144 4.82 8.95 24.98
N MET A 145 4.62 7.78 24.37
CA MET A 145 3.95 6.64 25.02
C MET A 145 4.51 5.28 24.62
N ASP A 146 4.21 4.27 25.41
CA ASP A 146 4.36 2.87 25.02
C ASP A 146 3.19 2.40 24.13
N ALA A 147 3.36 1.28 23.43
CA ALA A 147 2.39 0.76 22.47
C ALA A 147 1.37 -0.23 23.08
N TYR A 148 1.31 -0.37 24.40
CA TYR A 148 0.54 -1.44 25.05
C TYR A 148 -0.84 -1.01 25.56
N ARG A 149 -1.14 0.30 25.50
CA ARG A 149 -2.39 0.87 26.00
C ARG A 149 -3.19 1.46 24.85
N ALA A 150 -4.42 0.98 24.68
CA ALA A 150 -5.41 1.55 23.75
C ALA A 150 -6.28 2.64 24.41
N ALA A 151 -5.91 3.12 25.61
CA ALA A 151 -6.65 4.18 26.26
C ALA A 151 -6.54 5.46 25.43
N GLN A 152 -7.65 6.18 25.27
CA GLN A 152 -7.72 7.45 24.53
C GLN A 152 -7.38 7.34 23.03
N GLU A 153 -7.60 6.17 22.41
CA GLU A 153 -7.30 5.93 21.00
C GLU A 153 -7.87 7.00 20.06
N LYS A 154 -9.17 7.32 20.21
CA LYS A 154 -9.84 8.34 19.37
C LYS A 154 -9.23 9.71 19.58
N GLU A 155 -8.94 10.07 20.82
CA GLU A 155 -8.33 11.34 21.18
C GLU A 155 -6.90 11.46 20.64
N LEU A 156 -6.11 10.38 20.67
CA LEU A 156 -4.76 10.32 20.11
C LEU A 156 -4.77 10.46 18.59
N ILE A 157 -5.67 9.75 17.89
CA ILE A 157 -5.85 9.89 16.45
C ILE A 157 -6.22 11.33 16.09
N GLN A 158 -7.17 11.94 16.82
CA GLN A 158 -7.58 13.32 16.58
C GLN A 158 -6.48 14.34 16.92
N PHE A 159 -5.68 14.08 17.96
CA PHE A 159 -4.53 14.89 18.32
C PHE A 159 -3.50 14.94 17.19
N VAL A 160 -3.11 13.78 16.66
CA VAL A 160 -2.18 13.73 15.52
C VAL A 160 -2.81 14.35 14.28
N LYS A 161 -4.07 13.99 13.94
CA LYS A 161 -4.78 14.56 12.79
C LYS A 161 -4.78 16.09 12.77
N ARG A 162 -4.89 16.72 13.95
CA ARG A 162 -4.93 18.18 14.13
C ARG A 162 -3.56 18.86 14.14
N GLY A 163 -2.45 18.12 14.14
CA GLY A 163 -1.09 18.68 14.12
C GLY A 163 -0.20 18.27 15.29
N GLY A 164 -0.68 17.41 16.19
CA GLY A 164 0.12 16.87 17.29
C GLY A 164 1.19 15.89 16.82
N GLY A 165 2.27 15.78 17.58
CA GLY A 165 3.34 14.81 17.37
C GLY A 165 3.21 13.59 18.30
N LEU A 166 3.36 12.38 17.77
CA LEU A 166 3.32 11.14 18.57
C LEU A 166 4.65 10.39 18.46
N LEU A 167 5.33 10.20 19.59
CA LEU A 167 6.43 9.24 19.71
C LEU A 167 5.90 8.00 20.42
N ILE A 168 5.93 6.86 19.76
CA ILE A 168 5.39 5.60 20.30
C ILE A 168 6.38 4.46 20.15
N GLY A 169 6.56 3.68 21.21
CA GLY A 169 7.49 2.55 21.23
C GLY A 169 6.88 1.30 21.82
N GLY A 170 7.15 0.14 21.24
CA GLY A 170 6.72 -1.14 21.78
C GLY A 170 7.03 -2.30 20.84
N GLN A 171 6.75 -3.51 21.27
CA GLN A 171 6.86 -4.70 20.44
C GLN A 171 5.60 -5.55 20.54
N ALA A 172 5.18 -6.14 19.41
CA ALA A 172 3.95 -6.92 19.36
C ALA A 172 4.18 -8.44 19.37
N TRP A 173 5.42 -8.91 19.18
CA TRP A 173 5.72 -10.35 19.18
C TRP A 173 5.44 -10.99 20.55
N HIS A 174 5.72 -10.29 21.65
CA HIS A 174 5.44 -10.80 23.00
C HIS A 174 3.95 -10.82 23.28
N TRP A 175 3.25 -9.77 22.84
CA TRP A 175 1.79 -9.69 22.93
C TRP A 175 1.12 -10.84 22.15
N ALA A 176 1.69 -11.24 21.01
CA ALA A 176 1.22 -12.34 20.18
C ALA A 176 1.19 -13.69 20.91
N TYR A 177 2.13 -13.94 21.84
CA TYR A 177 2.14 -15.19 22.62
C TYR A 177 0.84 -15.40 23.41
N SER A 178 0.21 -14.32 23.87
CA SER A 178 -1.01 -14.38 24.68
C SER A 178 -2.30 -14.19 23.86
N HIS A 179 -2.21 -13.73 22.60
CA HIS A 179 -3.37 -13.29 21.82
C HIS A 179 -3.45 -13.82 20.38
N SER A 180 -2.52 -14.69 19.98
CA SER A 180 -2.32 -15.21 18.63
C SER A 180 -1.69 -14.23 17.64
N ALA A 181 -0.80 -14.76 16.79
CA ALA A 181 -0.01 -14.00 15.82
C ALA A 181 -0.87 -13.37 14.70
N ASP A 182 -1.94 -14.04 14.27
CA ASP A 182 -2.84 -13.56 13.22
C ASP A 182 -3.65 -12.32 13.64
N ARG A 183 -3.73 -12.05 14.95
CA ARG A 183 -4.47 -10.91 15.50
C ARG A 183 -3.62 -9.65 15.68
N VAL A 184 -2.29 -9.77 15.66
CA VAL A 184 -1.38 -8.66 15.98
C VAL A 184 -1.63 -7.43 15.10
N LEU A 185 -1.77 -7.62 13.78
CA LEU A 185 -1.83 -6.50 12.86
C LEU A 185 -3.02 -5.56 13.14
N PHE A 186 -4.15 -6.11 13.60
CA PHE A 186 -5.40 -5.37 13.77
C PHE A 186 -5.85 -5.18 15.21
N ASP A 187 -5.36 -6.01 16.15
CA ASP A 187 -5.80 -6.01 17.55
C ASP A 187 -4.71 -5.58 18.54
N PHE A 188 -3.45 -5.42 18.10
CA PHE A 188 -2.40 -4.89 18.97
C PHE A 188 -2.70 -3.41 19.30
N PRO A 189 -2.70 -3.00 20.60
CA PRO A 189 -3.12 -1.65 20.99
C PRO A 189 -2.40 -0.51 20.26
N GLY A 190 -1.08 -0.62 20.07
CA GLY A 190 -0.31 0.38 19.32
C GLY A 190 -0.77 0.53 17.87
N ASN A 191 -1.17 -0.58 17.24
CA ASN A 191 -1.67 -0.57 15.87
C ASN A 191 -2.99 0.17 15.76
N HIS A 192 -3.84 0.20 16.79
CA HIS A 192 -5.06 1.01 16.74
C HIS A 192 -4.78 2.51 16.55
N ILE A 193 -3.59 2.98 16.91
CA ILE A 193 -3.19 4.38 16.80
C ILE A 193 -2.30 4.58 15.57
N THR A 194 -1.26 3.77 15.39
CA THR A 194 -0.26 3.98 14.33
C THR A 194 -0.74 3.57 12.95
N SER A 195 -1.73 2.66 12.86
CA SER A 195 -2.21 2.14 11.58
C SER A 195 -2.79 3.23 10.68
N VAL A 196 -3.38 4.29 11.26
CA VAL A 196 -3.98 5.40 10.50
C VAL A 196 -2.93 6.15 9.66
N ALA A 197 -1.68 6.15 10.13
CA ALA A 197 -0.51 6.68 9.44
C ALA A 197 0.22 5.60 8.60
N GLY A 198 -0.36 4.40 8.49
CA GLY A 198 0.17 3.30 7.71
C GLY A 198 1.43 2.64 8.29
N VAL A 199 1.62 2.69 9.62
CA VAL A 199 2.72 2.02 10.32
C VAL A 199 2.16 1.00 11.31
N TYR A 200 2.66 -0.23 11.27
CA TYR A 200 2.18 -1.32 12.12
C TYR A 200 3.33 -2.05 12.81
N PHE A 201 3.13 -2.37 14.09
CA PHE A 201 3.89 -3.39 14.81
C PHE A 201 3.45 -4.79 14.34
N THR A 202 4.42 -5.69 14.14
CA THR A 202 4.16 -7.07 13.70
C THR A 202 4.52 -8.10 14.77
N ASP A 203 4.08 -9.34 14.56
CA ASP A 203 4.39 -10.47 15.44
C ASP A 203 5.83 -11.00 15.25
N LYS A 204 6.62 -10.41 14.35
CA LYS A 204 7.95 -10.89 13.98
C LYS A 204 9.03 -10.22 14.81
N TYR A 205 9.98 -11.01 15.28
CA TYR A 205 11.20 -10.51 15.91
C TYR A 205 12.03 -9.70 14.91
N GLY A 206 12.48 -8.54 15.35
CA GLY A 206 13.55 -7.78 14.74
C GLY A 206 14.90 -8.19 15.32
N GLU A 207 15.94 -8.20 14.50
CA GLU A 207 17.31 -8.36 14.97
C GLU A 207 17.86 -7.01 15.45
N GLY A 208 18.20 -6.94 16.75
CA GLY A 208 18.97 -5.85 17.34
C GLY A 208 20.48 -6.01 17.10
N GLY A 209 21.23 -4.93 17.21
CA GLY A 209 22.66 -4.92 16.90
C GLY A 209 23.21 -3.50 16.83
N ILE A 210 24.41 -3.37 16.29
CA ILE A 210 25.01 -2.07 15.95
C ILE A 210 24.91 -1.90 14.44
N PHE A 211 24.24 -0.86 13.99
CA PHE A 211 24.03 -0.58 12.57
C PHE A 211 24.51 0.81 12.18
N SER A 212 25.02 0.96 10.96
CA SER A 212 25.36 2.27 10.40
C SER A 212 24.09 3.06 10.08
N VAL A 213 24.17 4.38 10.18
CA VAL A 213 23.13 5.27 9.66
C VAL A 213 23.24 5.30 8.13
N SER A 214 22.13 5.17 7.42
CA SER A 214 22.09 5.29 5.96
C SER A 214 22.18 6.75 5.55
N ASP A 215 22.87 7.05 4.44
CA ASP A 215 22.99 8.42 3.92
C ASP A 215 21.67 8.93 3.34
N GLU A 216 20.83 8.02 2.83
CA GLU A 216 19.50 8.31 2.30
C GLU A 216 18.43 7.50 3.02
N VAL A 217 17.16 7.86 2.80
CA VAL A 217 16.01 7.09 3.31
C VAL A 217 16.14 5.64 2.85
N PRO A 218 16.19 4.66 3.76
CA PRO A 218 16.29 3.25 3.36
C PRO A 218 15.15 2.82 2.43
N PRO A 219 15.40 1.92 1.47
CA PRO A 219 14.35 1.43 0.58
C PRO A 219 13.31 0.60 1.35
N PHE A 220 12.09 0.59 0.85
CA PHE A 220 11.03 -0.30 1.32
C PHE A 220 11.43 -1.78 1.16
N PRO A 221 11.32 -2.62 2.20
CA PRO A 221 11.70 -4.02 2.10
C PRO A 221 10.55 -4.88 1.50
N LEU A 222 10.78 -5.49 0.32
CA LEU A 222 9.80 -6.41 -0.28
C LEU A 222 9.61 -7.73 0.48
N ASN A 223 10.57 -8.13 1.32
CA ASN A 223 10.59 -9.48 1.89
C ASN A 223 9.57 -9.70 3.03
N SER A 224 9.00 -8.63 3.57
CA SER A 224 8.03 -8.68 4.68
C SER A 224 6.66 -9.24 4.26
N LEU A 225 6.36 -9.26 2.96
CA LEU A 225 5.05 -9.60 2.37
C LEU A 225 4.64 -11.08 2.49
N HIS A 226 5.59 -12.02 2.46
CA HIS A 226 5.28 -13.46 2.49
C HIS A 226 4.66 -13.95 3.80
N ARG A 227 4.58 -13.07 4.80
CA ARG A 227 4.26 -13.41 6.18
C ARG A 227 2.83 -13.04 6.58
N LEU A 228 2.11 -12.29 5.74
CA LEU A 228 0.73 -11.91 5.99
C LEU A 228 -0.25 -13.02 5.58
N ASP A 229 -1.26 -13.25 6.42
CA ASP A 229 -2.26 -14.30 6.28
C ASP A 229 -3.65 -13.66 6.25
N PHE A 230 -4.35 -13.83 5.12
CA PHE A 230 -5.71 -13.32 4.90
C PHE A 230 -6.70 -14.47 4.71
N ARG A 231 -6.35 -15.70 5.12
CA ARG A 231 -7.25 -16.86 5.00
C ARG A 231 -8.54 -16.63 5.77
N ARG A 232 -8.47 -16.00 6.94
CA ARG A 232 -9.64 -15.65 7.73
C ARG A 232 -10.53 -14.65 6.99
N ASP A 233 -9.96 -13.61 6.41
CA ASP A 233 -10.70 -12.62 5.63
C ASP A 233 -11.36 -13.24 4.40
N LEU A 234 -10.62 -14.04 3.63
CA LEU A 234 -11.14 -14.78 2.49
C LEU A 234 -12.29 -15.71 2.88
N ASN A 235 -12.15 -16.46 3.99
CA ASN A 235 -13.21 -17.31 4.51
C ASN A 235 -14.49 -16.53 4.84
N LEU A 236 -14.36 -15.32 5.40
CA LEU A 236 -15.50 -14.48 5.75
C LEU A 236 -16.18 -13.89 4.52
N VAL A 237 -15.39 -13.34 3.60
CA VAL A 237 -15.91 -12.64 2.40
C VAL A 237 -16.47 -13.63 1.36
N LEU A 238 -15.87 -14.81 1.22
CA LEU A 238 -16.30 -15.84 0.26
C LEU A 238 -17.14 -16.95 0.89
N ARG A 239 -17.64 -16.76 2.11
CA ARG A 239 -18.42 -17.78 2.84
C ARG A 239 -19.65 -18.23 2.03
N GLY A 240 -19.68 -19.52 1.67
CA GLY A 240 -20.79 -20.10 0.91
C GLY A 240 -20.79 -19.75 -0.59
N VAL A 241 -19.80 -19.00 -1.07
CA VAL A 241 -19.64 -18.65 -2.47
C VAL A 241 -18.71 -19.67 -3.13
N SER A 242 -19.23 -20.42 -4.10
CA SER A 242 -18.43 -21.41 -4.86
C SER A 242 -18.03 -20.92 -6.25
N GLU A 243 -18.85 -20.06 -6.84
CA GLU A 243 -18.66 -19.45 -8.15
C GLU A 243 -19.01 -17.95 -8.06
N LEU A 244 -18.19 -17.12 -8.70
CA LEU A 244 -18.41 -15.70 -8.90
C LEU A 244 -18.89 -15.48 -10.34
N ASP A 245 -20.21 -15.44 -10.53
CA ASP A 245 -20.84 -15.17 -11.83
C ASP A 245 -20.88 -13.66 -12.09
N ILE A 246 -19.87 -13.17 -12.82
CA ILE A 246 -19.74 -11.76 -13.18
C ILE A 246 -20.34 -11.45 -14.57
N VAL A 247 -21.12 -12.38 -15.14
CA VAL A 247 -21.81 -12.16 -16.41
C VAL A 247 -22.95 -11.17 -16.18
N THR A 248 -22.67 -9.91 -16.45
CA THR A 248 -23.61 -8.79 -16.36
C THR A 248 -23.70 -8.09 -17.72
N ASP A 249 -24.54 -7.06 -17.83
CA ASP A 249 -24.59 -6.21 -19.03
C ASP A 249 -23.37 -5.27 -19.16
N GLY A 250 -22.49 -5.24 -18.15
CA GLY A 250 -21.29 -4.42 -18.13
C GLY A 250 -20.02 -5.21 -18.46
N VAL A 251 -19.04 -4.52 -19.06
CA VAL A 251 -17.71 -5.06 -19.32
C VAL A 251 -16.77 -4.60 -18.19
N PRO A 252 -16.21 -5.51 -17.38
CA PRO A 252 -15.32 -5.12 -16.29
C PRO A 252 -13.94 -4.66 -16.78
N SER A 253 -13.32 -3.79 -16.00
CA SER A 253 -11.86 -3.63 -16.04
C SER A 253 -11.18 -4.79 -15.28
N HIS A 254 -9.87 -4.75 -15.11
CA HIS A 254 -9.21 -5.57 -14.11
C HIS A 254 -8.41 -4.72 -13.11
N LEU A 255 -8.13 -5.31 -11.94
CA LEU A 255 -7.52 -4.66 -10.80
C LEU A 255 -6.02 -4.99 -10.72
N LEU A 256 -5.21 -3.99 -10.39
CA LEU A 256 -3.86 -4.18 -9.89
C LEU A 256 -3.91 -4.20 -8.37
N VAL A 257 -3.60 -5.35 -7.76
CA VAL A 257 -3.52 -5.50 -6.30
C VAL A 257 -2.07 -5.35 -5.88
N HIS A 258 -1.67 -4.13 -5.53
CA HIS A 258 -0.27 -3.74 -5.28
C HIS A 258 0.01 -3.35 -3.82
N GLY A 259 -0.98 -3.33 -2.94
CA GLY A 259 -0.81 -3.04 -1.51
C GLY A 259 -0.32 -4.26 -0.73
N THR A 260 0.47 -4.04 0.32
CA THR A 260 0.94 -5.11 1.20
C THR A 260 -0.18 -5.81 1.97
N VAL A 261 -1.22 -5.06 2.31
CA VAL A 261 -2.43 -5.54 3.02
C VAL A 261 -3.66 -5.61 2.12
N ALA A 262 -3.44 -5.62 0.80
CA ALA A 262 -4.46 -5.88 -0.20
C ALA A 262 -4.37 -7.34 -0.68
N PHE A 263 -5.50 -7.92 -1.08
CA PHE A 263 -5.58 -9.29 -1.54
C PHE A 263 -6.71 -9.48 -2.57
N PRO A 264 -6.53 -10.39 -3.55
CA PRO A 264 -7.57 -10.69 -4.51
C PRO A 264 -8.72 -11.48 -3.84
N LEU A 265 -9.94 -11.24 -4.32
CA LEU A 265 -11.15 -12.00 -3.97
C LEU A 265 -11.65 -12.83 -5.15
N GLY A 266 -11.35 -12.42 -6.39
CA GLY A 266 -11.70 -13.12 -7.62
C GLY A 266 -10.65 -12.87 -8.71
N LEU A 267 -10.18 -13.95 -9.31
CA LEU A 267 -9.21 -13.99 -10.40
C LEU A 267 -9.78 -14.82 -11.56
N ASP A 268 -9.47 -14.45 -12.79
CA ASP A 268 -9.66 -15.35 -13.93
C ASP A 268 -8.46 -16.31 -14.12
N ASP A 269 -8.53 -17.15 -15.16
CA ASP A 269 -7.48 -18.12 -15.50
C ASP A 269 -6.14 -17.47 -15.92
N ALA A 270 -6.16 -16.18 -16.29
CA ALA A 270 -4.99 -15.37 -16.62
C ALA A 270 -4.51 -14.51 -15.44
N TYR A 271 -5.04 -14.76 -14.23
CA TYR A 271 -4.75 -14.02 -13.00
C TYR A 271 -5.16 -12.53 -13.05
N GLN A 272 -6.09 -12.16 -13.93
CA GLN A 272 -6.71 -10.84 -13.94
C GLN A 272 -7.70 -10.75 -12.79
N CYS A 273 -7.47 -9.80 -11.88
CA CYS A 273 -8.29 -9.62 -10.69
C CYS A 273 -9.52 -8.77 -10.99
N PHE A 274 -10.71 -9.20 -10.57
CA PHE A 274 -11.97 -8.45 -10.80
C PHE A 274 -12.69 -8.06 -9.50
N LEU A 275 -12.35 -8.72 -8.39
CA LEU A 275 -12.75 -8.35 -7.04
C LEU A 275 -11.51 -8.39 -6.16
N ALA A 276 -11.31 -7.36 -5.33
CA ALA A 276 -10.20 -7.29 -4.39
C ALA A 276 -10.66 -6.68 -3.06
N ALA A 277 -9.90 -6.94 -2.00
CA ALA A 277 -10.09 -6.32 -0.70
C ALA A 277 -8.76 -5.81 -0.15
N ALA A 278 -8.84 -4.86 0.78
CA ALA A 278 -7.70 -4.38 1.52
C ALA A 278 -8.08 -3.98 2.94
N HIS A 279 -7.13 -4.09 3.86
CA HIS A 279 -7.18 -3.38 5.12
C HIS A 279 -6.44 -2.04 4.98
N TYR A 280 -6.89 -0.99 5.66
CA TYR A 280 -6.13 0.25 5.77
C TYR A 280 -6.50 0.99 7.04
N GLY A 281 -5.50 1.33 7.85
CA GLY A 281 -5.73 1.78 9.20
C GLY A 281 -6.52 0.74 9.98
N ARG A 282 -7.67 1.17 10.50
CA ARG A 282 -8.63 0.31 11.20
C ARG A 282 -9.81 -0.12 10.33
N GLY A 283 -9.86 0.38 9.10
CA GLY A 283 -10.92 0.15 8.14
C GLY A 283 -10.60 -0.93 7.14
N ARG A 284 -11.58 -1.17 6.28
CA ARG A 284 -11.60 -2.24 5.30
C ARG A 284 -12.18 -1.72 3.99
N VAL A 285 -11.69 -2.24 2.88
CA VAL A 285 -12.10 -1.84 1.53
C VAL A 285 -12.40 -3.08 0.71
N VAL A 286 -13.50 -3.07 -0.03
CA VAL A 286 -13.82 -4.05 -1.07
C VAL A 286 -14.00 -3.28 -2.39
N VAL A 287 -13.28 -3.71 -3.41
CA VAL A 287 -13.24 -3.09 -4.74
C VAL A 287 -13.78 -4.05 -5.78
N ALA A 288 -14.71 -3.57 -6.60
CA ALA A 288 -15.19 -4.28 -7.78
C ALA A 288 -14.76 -3.57 -9.07
N ALA A 289 -14.30 -4.35 -10.05
CA ALA A 289 -13.85 -3.83 -11.34
C ALA A 289 -15.00 -3.39 -12.29
N HIS A 290 -16.22 -3.38 -11.77
CA HIS A 290 -17.41 -2.78 -12.38
C HIS A 290 -18.45 -2.50 -11.28
N GLU A 291 -19.17 -1.38 -11.35
CA GLU A 291 -20.17 -1.01 -10.33
C GLU A 291 -21.40 -1.93 -10.34
N LEU A 292 -21.75 -2.52 -11.49
CA LEU A 292 -22.85 -3.50 -11.60
C LEU A 292 -22.63 -4.76 -10.75
N PHE A 293 -21.38 -5.09 -10.41
CA PHE A 293 -21.08 -6.21 -9.51
C PHE A 293 -21.59 -5.94 -8.09
N LEU A 294 -21.79 -4.68 -7.73
CA LEU A 294 -22.31 -4.29 -6.42
C LEU A 294 -23.83 -4.49 -6.29
N SER A 295 -24.55 -4.78 -7.38
CA SER A 295 -26.02 -4.86 -7.35
C SER A 295 -26.61 -6.06 -8.10
N THR A 296 -25.78 -6.90 -8.71
CA THR A 296 -26.27 -8.10 -9.40
C THR A 296 -26.71 -9.16 -8.41
N THR A 297 -27.89 -9.73 -8.63
CA THR A 297 -28.42 -10.81 -7.78
C THR A 297 -27.57 -12.08 -7.81
N LYS A 298 -26.76 -12.25 -8.86
CA LYS A 298 -25.79 -13.34 -9.03
C LYS A 298 -24.67 -13.33 -7.99
N LEU A 299 -24.36 -12.16 -7.41
CA LEU A 299 -23.31 -11.99 -6.41
C LEU A 299 -23.89 -11.65 -5.02
N THR A 300 -25.18 -11.93 -4.78
CA THR A 300 -25.87 -11.54 -3.53
C THR A 300 -25.13 -12.02 -2.29
N ASP A 301 -24.77 -13.31 -2.22
CA ASP A 301 -24.07 -13.88 -1.06
C ASP A 301 -22.71 -13.22 -0.83
N PHE A 302 -21.96 -12.97 -1.91
CA PHE A 302 -20.71 -12.23 -1.86
C PHE A 302 -20.90 -10.80 -1.34
N ILE A 303 -21.88 -10.05 -1.87
CA ILE A 303 -22.16 -8.67 -1.46
C ILE A 303 -22.52 -8.61 0.01
N LEU A 304 -23.38 -9.52 0.49
CA LEU A 304 -23.78 -9.55 1.91
C LEU A 304 -22.60 -9.91 2.83
N ASN A 305 -21.78 -10.88 2.44
CA ASN A 305 -20.55 -11.22 3.17
C ASN A 305 -19.55 -10.05 3.16
N ALA A 306 -19.40 -9.34 2.04
CA ALA A 306 -18.54 -8.16 1.94
C ALA A 306 -19.04 -7.03 2.85
N ILE A 307 -20.33 -6.71 2.85
CA ILE A 307 -20.93 -5.73 3.76
C ILE A 307 -20.70 -6.12 5.22
N HIS A 308 -20.91 -7.39 5.56
CA HIS A 308 -20.64 -7.90 6.90
C HIS A 308 -19.16 -7.73 7.29
N TRP A 309 -18.24 -8.15 6.42
CA TRP A 309 -16.80 -8.01 6.63
C TRP A 309 -16.35 -6.55 6.69
N LEU A 310 -16.99 -5.62 5.96
CA LEU A 310 -16.65 -4.19 6.02
C LEU A 310 -16.98 -3.57 7.38
N GLY A 311 -17.91 -4.15 8.14
CA GLY A 311 -18.17 -3.74 9.52
C GLY A 311 -19.65 -3.57 9.85
N ALA A 312 -20.56 -4.34 9.24
CA ALA A 312 -21.99 -4.21 9.52
C ALA A 312 -22.37 -4.52 10.99
N GLU A 313 -21.49 -5.22 11.73
CA GLU A 313 -21.67 -5.46 13.17
C GLU A 313 -21.19 -4.30 14.07
N LYS A 314 -20.51 -3.29 13.51
CA LYS A 314 -20.11 -2.08 14.25
C LYS A 314 -21.35 -1.18 14.38
N GLU A 315 -21.51 -0.51 15.53
CA GLU A 315 -22.54 0.53 15.68
C GLU A 315 -22.39 1.60 14.59
N GLY A 316 -23.35 1.70 13.66
CA GLY A 316 -23.35 2.69 12.58
C GLY A 316 -24.28 2.33 11.42
N ARG A 317 -24.49 3.27 10.49
CA ARG A 317 -25.38 3.08 9.33
C ARG A 317 -24.61 2.82 8.04
N ILE A 318 -25.21 2.01 7.16
CA ILE A 318 -24.73 1.78 5.80
C ILE A 318 -25.25 2.89 4.91
N GLY A 319 -24.36 3.76 4.43
CA GLY A 319 -24.68 4.82 3.48
C GLY A 319 -24.40 4.37 2.04
N ILE A 320 -25.37 4.56 1.16
CA ILE A 320 -25.28 4.23 -0.26
C ILE A 320 -25.34 5.51 -1.08
N ASN A 321 -24.32 5.71 -1.90
CA ASN A 321 -24.27 6.84 -2.82
C ASN A 321 -25.51 6.82 -3.74
N PRO A 322 -26.14 7.97 -4.04
CA PRO A 322 -27.36 8.05 -4.85
C PRO A 322 -27.32 7.36 -6.22
N ASN A 323 -26.12 7.14 -6.78
CA ASN A 323 -25.93 6.46 -8.06
C ASN A 323 -25.98 4.92 -7.97
N LEU A 324 -26.06 4.33 -6.76
CA LEU A 324 -26.11 2.89 -6.53
C LEU A 324 -27.48 2.42 -6.02
N LYS A 325 -28.57 2.91 -6.62
CA LYS A 325 -29.96 2.58 -6.19
C LYS A 325 -30.24 1.08 -6.19
N ASN A 326 -29.73 0.34 -7.17
CA ASN A 326 -29.93 -1.10 -7.28
C ASN A 326 -29.26 -1.87 -6.14
N LEU A 327 -28.11 -1.41 -5.61
CA LEU A 327 -27.50 -2.00 -4.42
C LEU A 327 -28.41 -1.81 -3.20
N ARG A 328 -29.01 -0.63 -3.03
CA ARG A 328 -29.97 -0.38 -1.95
C ARG A 328 -31.17 -1.32 -2.02
N GLU A 329 -31.72 -1.52 -3.20
CA GLU A 329 -32.85 -2.44 -3.40
C GLU A 329 -32.46 -3.87 -3.01
N LEU A 330 -31.30 -4.34 -3.45
CA LEU A 330 -30.76 -5.66 -3.10
C LEU A 330 -30.57 -5.81 -1.58
N LEU A 331 -30.00 -4.82 -0.90
CA LEU A 331 -29.80 -4.85 0.55
C LEU A 331 -31.12 -4.85 1.32
N ILE A 332 -32.10 -4.03 0.93
CA ILE A 332 -33.42 -4.01 1.58
C ILE A 332 -34.15 -5.34 1.40
N GLN A 333 -34.10 -5.93 0.20
CA GLN A 333 -34.66 -7.27 -0.06
C GLN A 333 -33.97 -8.35 0.81
N SER A 334 -32.70 -8.13 1.13
CA SER A 334 -31.89 -8.99 2.00
C SER A 334 -31.97 -8.61 3.48
N GLN A 335 -32.93 -7.75 3.87
CA GLN A 335 -33.15 -7.31 5.25
C GLN A 335 -31.97 -6.56 5.90
N VAL A 336 -31.13 -5.90 5.10
CA VAL A 336 -30.02 -5.06 5.56
C VAL A 336 -30.45 -3.60 5.56
N GLU A 337 -30.41 -2.96 6.74
CA GLU A 337 -30.76 -1.54 6.89
C GLU A 337 -29.69 -0.65 6.24
N CYS A 338 -30.12 0.23 5.34
CA CYS A 338 -29.25 1.17 4.64
C CYS A 338 -30.00 2.45 4.25
N GLU A 339 -29.26 3.55 4.12
CA GLU A 339 -29.78 4.85 3.71
C GLU A 339 -29.09 5.36 2.44
N ILE A 340 -29.83 6.07 1.58
CA ILE A 340 -29.19 6.86 0.52
C ILE A 340 -28.58 8.10 1.17
N SER A 341 -27.27 8.27 1.06
CA SER A 341 -26.54 9.39 1.66
C SER A 341 -25.20 9.59 0.99
N GLU A 342 -24.67 10.80 1.06
CA GLU A 342 -23.24 11.06 0.86
C GLU A 342 -22.44 10.61 2.09
N LEU A 343 -21.10 10.65 2.02
CA LEU A 343 -20.25 10.28 3.14
C LEU A 343 -20.43 11.24 4.32
N THR A 344 -20.78 10.70 5.50
CA THR A 344 -20.92 11.45 6.76
C THR A 344 -20.31 10.69 7.93
N ASP A 345 -19.99 11.41 9.00
CA ASP A 345 -19.37 10.84 10.23
C ASP A 345 -20.26 9.82 10.97
N ARG A 346 -21.53 9.67 10.58
CA ARG A 346 -22.48 8.72 11.19
C ARG A 346 -22.45 7.34 10.53
N LEU A 347 -21.79 7.22 9.39
CA LEU A 347 -21.72 5.97 8.65
C LEU A 347 -20.64 5.07 9.26
N ASN A 348 -20.85 3.76 9.22
CA ASN A 348 -19.80 2.76 9.44
C ASN A 348 -19.37 2.13 8.11
N ILE A 349 -20.25 2.08 7.12
CA ILE A 349 -19.99 1.60 5.77
C ILE A 349 -20.48 2.64 4.77
N TYR A 350 -19.65 2.93 3.77
CA TYR A 350 -20.00 3.76 2.63
C TYR A 350 -19.85 2.98 1.33
N CYS A 351 -20.89 2.98 0.51
CA CYS A 351 -20.93 2.32 -0.79
C CYS A 351 -20.98 3.38 -1.90
N CYS A 352 -19.99 3.40 -2.81
CA CYS A 352 -19.92 4.42 -3.88
C CYS A 352 -19.36 3.89 -5.20
N GLN A 353 -19.49 4.70 -6.26
CA GLN A 353 -18.86 4.43 -7.55
C GLN A 353 -17.46 5.03 -7.60
N SER A 354 -16.58 4.50 -8.46
CA SER A 354 -15.20 4.99 -8.64
C SER A 354 -15.06 6.12 -9.68
N TYR A 355 -16.14 6.78 -10.08
CA TYR A 355 -16.13 7.77 -11.18
C TYR A 355 -15.83 9.21 -10.75
N ARG A 356 -15.71 9.46 -9.45
CA ARG A 356 -15.44 10.78 -8.86
C ARG A 356 -14.49 10.68 -7.69
N ASP A 357 -13.73 11.74 -7.45
CA ASP A 357 -12.72 11.87 -6.41
C ASP A 357 -12.95 13.07 -5.49
N ASP A 358 -14.11 13.73 -5.56
CA ASP A 358 -14.43 14.93 -4.79
C ASP A 358 -14.44 14.70 -3.26
N GLU A 359 -14.67 13.46 -2.83
CA GLU A 359 -14.62 13.06 -1.43
C GLU A 359 -13.37 12.22 -1.08
N ALA A 360 -12.36 12.16 -1.94
CA ALA A 360 -11.22 11.25 -1.76
C ALA A 360 -10.56 11.37 -0.38
N GLN A 361 -10.22 12.59 0.06
CA GLN A 361 -9.63 12.81 1.38
C GLN A 361 -10.54 12.35 2.53
N LYS A 362 -11.85 12.61 2.42
CA LYS A 362 -12.82 12.16 3.44
C LYS A 362 -12.90 10.64 3.47
N ILE A 363 -12.90 9.98 2.30
CA ILE A 363 -12.91 8.51 2.18
C ILE A 363 -11.64 7.93 2.80
N HIS A 364 -10.48 8.52 2.53
CA HIS A 364 -9.20 8.08 3.12
C HIS A 364 -9.23 8.15 4.65
N GLU A 365 -9.69 9.25 5.22
CA GLU A 365 -9.81 9.41 6.68
C GLU A 365 -10.87 8.47 7.26
N PHE A 366 -12.03 8.36 6.61
CA PHE A 366 -13.11 7.46 7.01
C PHE A 366 -12.61 6.02 7.11
N VAL A 367 -11.93 5.51 6.08
CA VAL A 367 -11.36 4.15 6.10
C VAL A 367 -10.24 4.05 7.14
N ALA A 368 -9.27 4.98 7.15
CA ALA A 368 -8.15 4.94 8.09
C ALA A 368 -8.62 4.84 9.56
N GLU A 369 -9.68 5.58 9.92
CA GLU A 369 -10.20 5.66 11.28
C GLU A 369 -11.15 4.50 11.66
N GLY A 370 -11.54 3.64 10.71
CA GLY A 370 -12.28 2.41 11.00
C GLY A 370 -13.48 2.11 10.11
N GLY A 371 -13.77 2.95 9.13
CA GLY A 371 -14.88 2.80 8.18
C GLY A 371 -14.67 1.68 7.17
N GLY A 372 -15.79 1.15 6.67
CA GLY A 372 -15.83 0.18 5.59
C GLY A 372 -16.19 0.82 4.26
N LEU A 373 -15.37 0.64 3.22
CA LEU A 373 -15.64 1.15 1.87
C LEU A 373 -15.99 0.00 0.91
N LEU A 374 -17.19 0.05 0.31
CA LEU A 374 -17.53 -0.76 -0.85
C LEU A 374 -17.53 0.15 -2.08
N ILE A 375 -16.62 -0.09 -3.02
CA ILE A 375 -16.44 0.80 -4.17
C ILE A 375 -16.32 0.00 -5.46
N GLY A 376 -16.94 0.50 -6.54
CA GLY A 376 -16.90 -0.19 -7.81
C GLY A 376 -17.00 0.73 -9.02
N GLY A 377 -16.40 0.29 -10.12
CA GLY A 377 -16.49 0.96 -11.41
C GLY A 377 -15.44 0.44 -12.37
N GLN A 378 -15.47 0.94 -13.60
CA GLN A 378 -14.53 0.55 -14.66
C GLN A 378 -13.76 1.76 -15.19
N ALA A 379 -12.47 1.56 -15.49
CA ALA A 379 -11.60 2.62 -15.99
C ALA A 379 -11.34 2.52 -17.50
N TRP A 380 -11.66 1.40 -18.16
CA TRP A 380 -11.42 1.24 -19.60
C TRP A 380 -12.20 2.26 -20.46
N TRP A 381 -13.44 2.58 -20.08
CA TRP A 381 -14.22 3.60 -20.78
C TRP A 381 -13.60 4.98 -20.59
N TRP A 382 -13.19 5.29 -19.36
CA TRP A 382 -12.51 6.55 -19.09
C TRP A 382 -11.22 6.65 -19.91
N ALA A 383 -10.44 5.56 -19.98
CA ALA A 383 -9.21 5.48 -20.75
C ALA A 383 -9.45 5.70 -22.25
N SER A 384 -10.50 5.10 -22.82
CA SER A 384 -10.85 5.29 -24.24
C SER A 384 -11.25 6.73 -24.57
N GLN A 385 -11.82 7.46 -23.59
CA GLN A 385 -12.16 8.88 -23.74
C GLN A 385 -10.98 9.81 -23.44
N ASN A 386 -9.89 9.31 -22.87
CA ASN A 386 -8.75 10.09 -22.38
C ASN A 386 -7.42 9.53 -22.91
N ASN A 387 -7.33 9.36 -24.23
CA ASN A 387 -6.13 8.83 -24.89
C ASN A 387 -4.86 9.63 -24.51
N GLY A 388 -3.81 8.92 -24.14
CA GLY A 388 -2.53 9.50 -23.74
C GLY A 388 -2.45 9.95 -22.27
N LYS A 389 -3.55 9.90 -21.53
CA LYS A 389 -3.54 10.11 -20.07
C LYS A 389 -3.20 8.84 -19.32
N ASN A 390 -2.59 9.00 -18.15
CA ASN A 390 -2.23 7.89 -17.29
C ASN A 390 -3.41 7.50 -16.39
N VAL A 391 -4.02 6.35 -16.68
CA VAL A 391 -5.17 5.82 -15.91
C VAL A 391 -4.85 5.66 -14.42
N LEU A 392 -3.62 5.30 -14.05
CA LEU A 392 -3.26 5.06 -12.65
C LEU A 392 -3.16 6.34 -11.82
N SER A 393 -2.94 7.50 -12.44
CA SER A 393 -2.83 8.78 -11.72
C SER A 393 -3.99 9.73 -11.99
N GLU A 394 -4.65 9.61 -13.14
CA GLU A 394 -5.64 10.58 -13.61
C GLU A 394 -7.07 10.06 -13.59
N TYR A 395 -7.30 8.75 -13.50
CA TYR A 395 -8.65 8.23 -13.28
C TYR A 395 -9.13 8.58 -11.85
N PRO A 396 -10.32 9.20 -11.68
CA PRO A 396 -10.79 9.63 -10.36
C PRO A 396 -10.80 8.50 -9.32
N GLY A 397 -11.24 7.30 -9.69
CA GLY A 397 -11.25 6.15 -8.79
C GLY A 397 -9.88 5.77 -8.26
N ASN A 398 -8.83 5.89 -9.07
CA ASN A 398 -7.47 5.54 -8.65
C ASN A 398 -6.87 6.58 -7.69
N ARG A 399 -7.33 7.83 -7.72
CA ARG A 399 -6.97 8.83 -6.69
C ARG A 399 -7.52 8.49 -5.31
N ILE A 400 -8.58 7.69 -5.25
CA ILE A 400 -9.08 7.09 -4.01
C ILE A 400 -8.30 5.80 -3.71
N LEU A 401 -8.28 4.88 -4.68
CA LEU A 401 -7.93 3.47 -4.46
C LEU A 401 -6.42 3.20 -4.31
N ASN A 402 -5.55 3.99 -4.95
CA ASN A 402 -4.10 3.77 -4.87
C ASN A 402 -3.59 3.81 -3.43
N LYS A 403 -4.19 4.63 -2.57
CA LYS A 403 -3.85 4.71 -1.14
C LYS A 403 -4.13 3.40 -0.39
N PHE A 404 -5.13 2.64 -0.86
CA PHE A 404 -5.52 1.34 -0.32
C PHE A 404 -4.79 0.17 -0.99
N GLY A 405 -3.85 0.45 -1.90
CA GLY A 405 -3.07 -0.60 -2.55
C GLY A 405 -3.80 -1.34 -3.66
N ILE A 406 -4.84 -0.75 -4.23
CA ILE A 406 -5.60 -1.32 -5.34
C ILE A 406 -5.75 -0.25 -6.42
N SER A 407 -5.60 -0.61 -7.70
CA SER A 407 -5.94 0.28 -8.81
C SER A 407 -6.84 -0.42 -9.81
N ILE A 408 -7.75 0.33 -10.44
CA ILE A 408 -8.54 -0.12 -11.59
C ILE A 408 -7.77 0.22 -12.86
N LEU A 409 -7.50 -0.79 -13.69
CA LEU A 409 -6.71 -0.64 -14.92
C LEU A 409 -7.58 -0.23 -16.12
N GLY A 410 -6.95 0.35 -17.15
CA GLY A 410 -7.63 0.87 -18.34
C GLY A 410 -8.00 -0.20 -19.37
N GLU A 411 -7.65 -1.45 -19.10
CA GLU A 411 -7.96 -2.60 -19.92
C GLU A 411 -9.23 -3.28 -19.45
N SER A 412 -10.01 -3.80 -20.41
CA SER A 412 -11.15 -4.66 -20.13
C SER A 412 -10.73 -6.11 -19.91
N MET A 413 -11.60 -6.87 -19.25
CA MET A 413 -11.49 -8.33 -19.17
C MET A 413 -12.81 -9.00 -19.51
N LYS A 414 -12.78 -10.31 -19.73
CA LYS A 414 -13.96 -11.10 -20.07
C LYS A 414 -14.85 -11.26 -18.84
N ALA A 415 -16.11 -10.85 -18.97
CA ALA A 415 -17.16 -11.23 -18.02
C ALA A 415 -17.49 -12.72 -18.23
N ASP A 416 -17.25 -13.53 -17.21
CA ASP A 416 -17.52 -14.98 -17.22
C ASP A 416 -17.86 -15.46 -15.80
N LYS A 417 -17.92 -16.77 -15.61
CA LYS A 417 -18.06 -17.44 -14.32
C LYS A 417 -16.70 -17.96 -13.89
N TYR A 418 -16.27 -17.54 -12.71
CA TYR A 418 -14.97 -17.96 -12.16
C TYR A 418 -15.16 -18.65 -10.82
N PRO A 419 -14.39 -19.71 -10.50
CA PRO A 419 -14.45 -20.34 -9.19
C PRO A 419 -14.05 -19.34 -8.10
N ALA A 420 -14.71 -19.41 -6.95
CA ALA A 420 -14.30 -18.62 -5.79
C ALA A 420 -12.90 -19.07 -5.33
N LEU A 421 -12.09 -18.09 -4.90
CA LEU A 421 -10.76 -18.36 -4.37
C LEU A 421 -10.84 -19.21 -3.09
N ARG A 422 -9.99 -20.23 -3.00
CA ARG A 422 -9.94 -21.13 -1.85
C ARG A 422 -9.05 -20.57 -0.74
N PRO A 423 -9.59 -20.28 0.45
CA PRO A 423 -8.80 -19.69 1.53
C PRO A 423 -7.56 -20.54 1.88
N GLU A 424 -7.67 -21.85 1.92
CA GLU A 424 -6.56 -22.78 2.17
C GLU A 424 -5.41 -22.68 1.15
N GLU A 425 -5.70 -22.24 -0.07
CA GLU A 425 -4.74 -22.06 -1.18
C GLU A 425 -4.22 -20.61 -1.29
N GLN A 426 -4.54 -19.72 -0.34
CA GLN A 426 -4.22 -18.28 -0.40
C GLN A 426 -2.79 -17.96 -0.86
N ARG A 427 -1.79 -18.73 -0.40
CA ARG A 427 -0.38 -18.51 -0.75
C ARG A 427 -0.09 -18.71 -2.24
N GLY A 428 -0.87 -19.55 -2.92
CA GLY A 428 -0.82 -19.81 -4.35
C GLY A 428 -1.70 -18.87 -5.19
N HIS A 429 -2.46 -17.95 -4.58
CA HIS A 429 -3.16 -16.91 -5.34
C HIS A 429 -2.17 -15.82 -5.78
N TYR A 430 -2.35 -15.35 -7.01
CA TYR A 430 -1.54 -14.27 -7.56
C TYR A 430 -1.74 -12.97 -6.77
N HIS A 431 -0.64 -12.32 -6.43
CA HIS A 431 -0.60 -10.98 -5.83
C HIS A 431 0.70 -10.31 -6.28
N PHE A 432 0.63 -9.07 -6.79
CA PHE A 432 1.74 -8.45 -7.51
C PHE A 432 3.04 -8.43 -6.70
N LEU A 433 3.04 -7.83 -5.50
CA LEU A 433 4.27 -7.74 -4.70
C LEU A 433 4.79 -9.10 -4.21
N ARG A 434 3.90 -10.11 -4.12
CA ARG A 434 4.29 -11.47 -3.74
C ARG A 434 4.99 -12.16 -4.90
N ALA A 435 4.41 -12.07 -6.09
CA ALA A 435 5.00 -12.59 -7.31
C ALA A 435 6.36 -11.93 -7.58
N LEU A 436 6.45 -10.60 -7.40
CA LEU A 436 7.71 -9.87 -7.54
C LEU A 436 8.76 -10.31 -6.52
N SER A 437 8.42 -10.41 -5.24
CA SER A 437 9.37 -10.81 -4.20
C SER A 437 9.86 -12.26 -4.39
N GLN A 438 8.98 -13.20 -4.76
CA GLN A 438 9.42 -14.57 -5.07
C GLN A 438 10.29 -14.60 -6.32
N PHE A 439 9.93 -13.86 -7.37
CA PHE A 439 10.73 -13.78 -8.58
C PHE A 439 12.15 -13.24 -8.28
N GLN A 440 12.25 -12.16 -7.52
CA GLN A 440 13.52 -11.59 -7.08
C GLN A 440 14.35 -12.62 -6.27
N GLN A 441 13.75 -13.33 -5.33
CA GLN A 441 14.45 -14.36 -4.56
C GLN A 441 15.06 -15.46 -5.44
N HIS A 442 14.38 -15.88 -6.52
CA HIS A 442 14.94 -16.85 -7.46
C HIS A 442 16.12 -16.26 -8.26
N LEU A 443 16.05 -14.97 -8.63
CA LEU A 443 17.15 -14.27 -9.29
C LEU A 443 18.38 -14.17 -8.37
N ASP A 444 18.18 -13.71 -7.13
CA ASP A 444 19.26 -13.52 -6.15
C ASP A 444 20.02 -14.83 -5.85
N LYS A 445 19.27 -15.93 -5.75
CA LYS A 445 19.84 -17.27 -5.51
C LYS A 445 20.37 -17.94 -6.78
N LYS A 446 20.15 -17.35 -7.96
CA LYS A 446 20.45 -17.94 -9.28
C LYS A 446 19.80 -19.32 -9.46
N GLU A 447 18.59 -19.49 -8.93
CA GLU A 447 17.81 -20.72 -8.99
C GLU A 447 16.83 -20.69 -10.17
N ASP A 448 16.50 -21.84 -10.74
CA ASP A 448 15.43 -21.95 -11.74
C ASP A 448 14.08 -21.56 -11.14
N LEU A 449 13.25 -20.85 -11.92
CA LEU A 449 11.92 -20.46 -11.47
C LEU A 449 11.09 -21.71 -11.18
N GLN A 450 10.48 -21.74 -10.00
CA GLN A 450 9.55 -22.79 -9.61
C GLN A 450 8.11 -22.28 -9.54
N PRO A 451 7.09 -23.16 -9.65
CA PRO A 451 5.73 -22.80 -9.33
C PRO A 451 5.62 -22.21 -7.89
N PRO A 452 4.73 -21.23 -7.67
CA PRO A 452 3.75 -20.70 -8.62
C PRO A 452 4.31 -19.62 -9.57
N VAL A 453 5.54 -19.13 -9.35
CA VAL A 453 6.12 -17.98 -10.10
C VAL A 453 6.12 -18.21 -11.61
N THR A 454 6.43 -19.43 -12.06
CA THR A 454 6.44 -19.80 -13.49
C THR A 454 5.09 -19.60 -14.19
N GLY A 455 3.97 -19.81 -13.46
CA GLY A 455 2.62 -19.56 -13.97
C GLY A 455 2.28 -18.08 -14.01
N TRP A 456 2.88 -17.28 -13.13
CA TRP A 456 2.57 -15.85 -12.97
C TRP A 456 3.34 -14.91 -13.87
N LEU A 457 4.38 -15.38 -14.56
CA LEU A 457 5.35 -14.53 -15.28
C LEU A 457 4.70 -13.54 -16.25
N GLN A 458 3.72 -13.96 -17.06
CA GLN A 458 3.04 -13.07 -17.99
C GLN A 458 2.30 -11.95 -17.26
N LYS A 459 1.56 -12.28 -16.19
CA LYS A 459 0.81 -11.30 -15.40
C LYS A 459 1.75 -10.39 -14.60
N LEU A 460 2.80 -10.94 -14.01
CA LEU A 460 3.83 -10.19 -13.29
C LEU A 460 4.52 -9.17 -14.20
N CYS A 461 4.84 -9.58 -15.44
CA CYS A 461 5.41 -8.71 -16.46
C CYS A 461 4.52 -7.49 -16.75
N GLN A 462 3.22 -7.71 -16.98
CA GLN A 462 2.24 -6.64 -17.17
C GLN A 462 2.13 -5.73 -15.95
N ASP A 463 2.05 -6.32 -14.76
CA ASP A 463 1.87 -5.56 -13.52
C ASP A 463 3.11 -4.76 -13.12
N CYS A 464 4.32 -5.23 -13.44
CA CYS A 464 5.52 -4.42 -13.28
C CYS A 464 5.45 -3.13 -14.11
N ALA A 465 5.04 -3.23 -15.39
CA ALA A 465 4.88 -2.06 -16.25
C ALA A 465 3.79 -1.12 -15.76
N LYS A 466 2.67 -1.66 -15.24
CA LYS A 466 1.61 -0.85 -14.64
C LYS A 466 2.05 -0.19 -13.34
N ALA A 467 2.72 -0.90 -12.45
CA ALA A 467 3.16 -0.34 -11.18
C ALA A 467 4.13 0.85 -11.36
N LEU A 468 4.96 0.83 -12.41
CA LEU A 468 5.82 1.97 -12.78
C LEU A 468 5.05 3.21 -13.27
N GLN A 469 3.78 3.07 -13.64
CA GLN A 469 2.90 4.19 -14.00
C GLN A 469 2.23 4.83 -12.76
N ILE A 470 2.35 4.24 -11.57
CA ILE A 470 1.88 4.87 -10.34
C ILE A 470 2.84 6.01 -9.97
N PRO A 471 2.35 7.25 -9.75
CA PRO A 471 3.19 8.38 -9.37
C PRO A 471 4.02 8.09 -8.12
N VAL A 472 5.32 8.44 -8.13
CA VAL A 472 6.19 8.31 -6.95
C VAL A 472 5.80 9.29 -5.85
N GLU A 473 5.10 10.35 -6.21
CA GLU A 473 4.46 11.30 -5.31
C GLU A 473 3.40 10.63 -4.43
N ASN A 474 2.88 9.47 -4.85
CA ASN A 474 1.95 8.67 -4.06
C ASN A 474 2.63 7.87 -2.92
N GLY A 475 3.93 8.11 -2.66
CA GLY A 475 4.62 7.67 -1.46
C GLY A 475 5.95 6.97 -1.66
N HIS A 476 6.73 6.88 -0.58
CA HIS A 476 8.07 6.28 -0.58
C HIS A 476 8.10 4.82 -1.04
N ILE A 477 6.98 4.11 -0.87
CA ILE A 477 6.81 2.72 -1.34
C ILE A 477 6.97 2.63 -2.86
N TYR A 478 6.42 3.57 -3.64
CA TYR A 478 6.53 3.53 -5.11
C TYR A 478 7.89 3.99 -5.61
N ALA A 479 8.51 4.97 -4.95
CA ALA A 479 9.90 5.34 -5.21
C ALA A 479 10.84 4.14 -4.96
N SER A 480 10.61 3.40 -3.87
CA SER A 480 11.34 2.18 -3.55
C SER A 480 11.06 1.07 -4.57
N LEU A 481 9.81 0.86 -4.98
CA LEU A 481 9.46 -0.15 -5.97
C LEU A 481 10.16 0.12 -7.31
N TYR A 482 10.20 1.39 -7.73
CA TYR A 482 10.97 1.80 -8.90
C TYR A 482 12.45 1.42 -8.75
N HIS A 483 13.06 1.75 -7.61
CA HIS A 483 14.46 1.42 -7.35
C HIS A 483 14.70 -0.10 -7.33
N ILE A 484 13.79 -0.89 -6.75
CA ILE A 484 13.90 -2.35 -6.74
C ILE A 484 13.83 -2.93 -8.16
N LEU A 485 12.89 -2.46 -8.98
CA LEU A 485 12.79 -2.91 -10.38
C LEU A 485 14.03 -2.50 -11.20
N TYR A 486 14.56 -1.31 -10.93
CA TYR A 486 15.82 -0.82 -11.50
C TYR A 486 17.01 -1.71 -11.12
N GLU A 487 17.23 -1.94 -9.82
CA GLU A 487 18.32 -2.78 -9.29
C GLU A 487 18.21 -4.22 -9.77
N MET A 488 16.99 -4.75 -9.86
CA MET A 488 16.72 -6.09 -10.41
C MET A 488 17.22 -6.20 -11.86
N VAL A 489 16.93 -5.21 -12.71
CA VAL A 489 17.42 -5.19 -14.10
C VAL A 489 18.93 -4.95 -14.14
N GLN A 490 19.46 -4.01 -13.35
CA GLN A 490 20.88 -3.67 -13.33
C GLN A 490 21.75 -4.86 -12.88
N SER A 491 21.35 -5.56 -11.81
CA SER A 491 22.11 -6.66 -11.22
C SER A 491 22.09 -7.93 -12.08
N ASN A 492 21.03 -8.13 -12.87
CA ASN A 492 20.90 -9.30 -13.75
C ASN A 492 21.32 -9.03 -15.20
N GLY A 493 21.48 -7.75 -15.57
CA GLY A 493 21.75 -7.32 -16.93
C GLY A 493 20.51 -7.39 -17.83
N ILE A 494 20.56 -6.66 -18.95
CA ILE A 494 19.55 -6.75 -20.00
C ILE A 494 19.88 -7.95 -20.89
N PRO A 495 18.97 -8.94 -21.03
CA PRO A 495 19.19 -10.08 -21.90
C PRO A 495 19.50 -9.67 -23.34
N SER A 496 20.52 -10.28 -23.96
CA SER A 496 20.81 -10.08 -25.38
C SER A 496 19.80 -10.84 -26.24
N VAL A 497 19.19 -10.15 -27.20
CA VAL A 497 18.20 -10.74 -28.12
C VAL A 497 18.79 -10.81 -29.52
N SER A 498 18.99 -12.02 -30.05
CA SER A 498 19.43 -12.25 -31.43
C SER A 498 18.77 -13.51 -32.01
N LEU A 499 19.00 -13.78 -33.29
CA LEU A 499 18.58 -15.04 -33.89
C LEU A 499 19.25 -16.26 -33.20
N GLU A 500 20.48 -16.09 -32.69
CA GLU A 500 21.16 -17.13 -31.91
C GLU A 500 20.69 -17.19 -30.44
N HIS A 501 20.11 -16.11 -29.92
CA HIS A 501 19.62 -16.00 -28.53
C HIS A 501 18.13 -15.62 -28.48
N PRO A 502 17.22 -16.51 -28.91
CA PRO A 502 15.80 -16.25 -28.87
C PRO A 502 15.28 -16.25 -27.43
N VAL A 503 14.48 -15.24 -27.07
CA VAL A 503 13.83 -15.14 -25.75
C VAL A 503 12.44 -15.78 -25.80
N LYS A 504 12.20 -16.75 -24.92
CA LYS A 504 10.87 -17.36 -24.76
C LYS A 504 9.93 -16.38 -24.05
N GLY A 505 8.69 -16.23 -24.52
CA GLY A 505 7.74 -15.26 -23.96
C GLY A 505 7.44 -15.44 -22.46
N ASN A 506 7.51 -16.66 -21.93
CA ASN A 506 7.30 -16.97 -20.51
C ASN A 506 8.61 -17.35 -19.81
N SER A 507 9.57 -16.40 -19.77
CA SER A 507 10.92 -16.61 -19.23
C SER A 507 11.38 -15.47 -18.32
N LYS A 508 12.48 -15.69 -17.58
CA LYS A 508 13.13 -14.66 -16.78
C LYS A 508 13.58 -13.50 -17.67
N GLU A 509 14.13 -13.83 -18.83
CA GLU A 509 14.68 -12.89 -19.80
C GLU A 509 13.58 -11.99 -20.38
N ALA A 510 12.41 -12.57 -20.72
CA ALA A 510 11.27 -11.80 -21.21
C ALA A 510 10.78 -10.77 -20.18
N LEU A 511 10.72 -11.17 -18.90
CA LEU A 511 10.32 -10.26 -17.83
C LEU A 511 11.34 -9.14 -17.64
N LEU A 512 12.64 -9.46 -17.56
CA LEU A 512 13.71 -8.46 -17.43
C LEU A 512 13.69 -7.45 -18.59
N LEU A 513 13.51 -7.91 -19.83
CA LEU A 513 13.38 -7.04 -21.01
C LEU A 513 12.16 -6.11 -20.91
N HIS A 514 11.02 -6.64 -20.46
CA HIS A 514 9.81 -5.86 -20.34
C HIS A 514 9.92 -4.79 -19.25
N VAL A 515 10.49 -5.14 -18.10
CA VAL A 515 10.74 -4.19 -17.00
C VAL A 515 11.74 -3.13 -17.45
N ALA A 516 12.84 -3.51 -18.11
CA ALA A 516 13.80 -2.56 -18.67
C ALA A 516 13.13 -1.59 -19.66
N THR A 517 12.26 -2.09 -20.53
CA THR A 517 11.49 -1.27 -21.47
C THR A 517 10.56 -0.30 -20.74
N ALA A 518 9.82 -0.77 -19.74
CA ALA A 518 8.91 0.08 -18.96
C ALA A 518 9.67 1.15 -18.16
N LEU A 519 10.83 0.83 -17.59
CA LEU A 519 11.71 1.81 -16.92
C LEU A 519 12.20 2.88 -17.89
N SER A 520 12.56 2.50 -19.12
CA SER A 520 13.00 3.46 -20.14
C SER A 520 11.93 4.47 -20.56
N GLN A 521 10.65 4.11 -20.40
CA GLN A 521 9.50 4.93 -20.79
C GLN A 521 9.03 5.88 -19.69
N THR A 522 9.41 5.65 -18.43
CA THR A 522 8.83 6.36 -17.27
C THR A 522 9.62 7.57 -16.78
N LYS A 523 10.92 7.67 -17.07
CA LYS A 523 11.73 8.87 -16.77
C LYS A 523 12.82 9.14 -17.81
N THR A 524 13.08 10.41 -18.08
CA THR A 524 14.15 10.91 -18.97
C THR A 524 15.57 10.58 -18.48
N ASP A 525 15.77 10.42 -17.16
CA ASP A 525 17.07 10.03 -16.56
C ASP A 525 17.40 8.53 -16.74
N CYS A 526 16.43 7.70 -17.13
CA CYS A 526 16.68 6.34 -17.60
C CYS A 526 17.30 6.27 -18.99
N ALA A 527 17.62 7.41 -19.61
CA ALA A 527 18.60 7.47 -20.69
C ALA A 527 19.91 6.71 -20.32
N LYS A 528 20.26 6.60 -19.02
CA LYS A 528 21.41 5.80 -18.56
C LYS A 528 21.20 4.28 -18.58
N LEU A 529 19.97 3.76 -18.46
CA LEU A 529 19.71 2.31 -18.66
C LEU A 529 19.79 1.91 -20.14
N VAL A 530 19.56 2.86 -21.05
CA VAL A 530 19.51 2.63 -22.50
C VAL A 530 20.83 2.98 -23.20
N LEU A 531 21.79 3.62 -22.51
CA LEU A 531 23.06 4.08 -23.10
C LEU A 531 24.33 3.37 -22.62
N CYS A 532 24.22 2.35 -21.75
CA CYS A 532 25.34 1.44 -21.54
C CYS A 532 25.38 0.44 -22.71
N ASP A 533 26.09 0.83 -23.77
CA ASP A 533 26.60 -0.02 -24.84
C ASP A 533 25.59 -0.95 -25.50
N LEU A 534 24.43 -0.44 -25.94
CA LEU A 534 23.74 -1.11 -27.05
C LEU A 534 24.69 -1.04 -28.25
N PRO A 535 25.22 -2.17 -28.76
CA PRO A 535 26.06 -2.14 -29.94
C PRO A 535 25.26 -1.46 -31.05
N THR A 536 25.90 -0.52 -31.75
CA THR A 536 25.31 0.06 -32.96
C THR A 536 25.24 -1.04 -34.00
N VAL A 537 24.14 -1.80 -34.00
CA VAL A 537 23.93 -2.86 -34.97
C VAL A 537 23.69 -2.16 -36.32
N PRO A 538 24.37 -2.55 -37.40
CA PRO A 538 24.06 -2.00 -38.72
C PRO A 538 22.57 -2.17 -39.01
N SER A 539 21.98 -1.15 -39.64
CA SER A 539 20.58 -1.13 -40.11
C SER A 539 20.16 -2.51 -40.59
N THR A 540 19.36 -3.21 -39.79
CA THR A 540 18.77 -4.49 -40.18
C THR A 540 17.40 -4.22 -40.78
N THR A 541 17.24 -4.54 -42.06
CA THR A 541 15.93 -4.59 -42.69
C THR A 541 15.20 -5.81 -42.13
N VAL A 542 14.23 -5.58 -41.25
CA VAL A 542 13.31 -6.62 -40.79
C VAL A 542 12.22 -6.77 -41.85
N GLU A 543 12.27 -7.83 -42.65
CA GLU A 543 11.13 -8.22 -43.47
C GLU A 543 10.07 -8.85 -42.57
N ILE A 544 9.10 -8.04 -42.16
CA ILE A 544 7.90 -8.53 -41.51
C ILE A 544 7.05 -9.17 -42.61
N ASN A 545 7.04 -10.50 -42.68
CA ASN A 545 6.09 -11.18 -43.55
C ASN A 545 4.66 -11.00 -42.99
N GLY A 546 3.94 -10.03 -43.54
CA GLY A 546 2.54 -9.76 -43.21
C GLY A 546 1.56 -10.85 -43.67
N THR A 547 2.00 -11.93 -44.30
CA THR A 547 1.13 -13.06 -44.65
C THR A 547 1.00 -14.02 -43.46
N ASN A 548 0.45 -13.55 -42.35
CA ASN A 548 -0.29 -14.44 -41.47
C ASN A 548 -1.60 -14.79 -42.20
N PRO A 549 -1.94 -16.06 -42.47
CA PRO A 549 -3.23 -16.44 -43.05
C PRO A 549 -4.40 -16.30 -42.07
N GLY A 550 -4.22 -15.60 -40.94
CA GLY A 550 -5.30 -15.22 -40.03
C GLY A 550 -6.46 -14.58 -40.80
N GLU A 551 -7.67 -15.08 -40.56
CA GLU A 551 -8.87 -14.66 -41.27
C GLU A 551 -9.00 -13.13 -41.27
N ARG A 552 -9.20 -12.56 -42.47
CA ARG A 552 -9.53 -11.14 -42.63
C ARG A 552 -10.89 -10.89 -42.00
N ILE A 553 -10.90 -10.39 -40.77
CA ILE A 553 -12.10 -9.87 -40.14
C ILE A 553 -12.35 -8.44 -40.69
N PRO A 554 -13.55 -8.14 -41.27
CA PRO A 554 -13.86 -6.82 -41.82
C PRO A 554 -13.90 -5.73 -40.72
N PRO A 555 -13.77 -4.44 -41.07
CA PRO A 555 -13.59 -3.34 -40.11
C PRO A 555 -14.82 -2.99 -39.23
N TYR A 556 -15.85 -3.85 -39.16
CA TYR A 556 -17.06 -3.62 -38.37
C TYR A 556 -17.31 -4.60 -37.21
N SER A 557 -16.36 -5.46 -36.88
CA SER A 557 -16.51 -6.44 -35.78
C SER A 557 -15.46 -6.28 -34.67
N LEU A 558 -15.24 -5.04 -34.23
CA LEU A 558 -14.43 -4.70 -33.04
C LEU A 558 -15.17 -4.94 -31.70
N ILE A 559 -16.25 -5.73 -31.70
CA ILE A 559 -16.99 -6.11 -30.49
C ILE A 559 -17.29 -7.60 -30.57
N SER A 560 -16.31 -8.44 -30.22
CA SER A 560 -16.50 -9.76 -29.57
C SER A 560 -15.20 -10.60 -29.57
N LEU A 561 -14.78 -10.98 -28.37
CA LEU A 561 -14.19 -12.26 -27.95
C LEU A 561 -13.28 -13.03 -28.93
N LEU A 562 -11.99 -13.16 -28.58
CA LEU A 562 -11.16 -14.27 -29.06
C LEU A 562 -11.36 -15.50 -28.14
N PRO A 563 -11.66 -16.71 -28.67
CA PRO A 563 -11.61 -17.93 -27.89
C PRO A 563 -10.20 -18.56 -27.89
N ALA A 564 -9.88 -19.20 -26.77
CA ALA A 564 -8.70 -20.02 -26.58
C ALA A 564 -8.75 -21.29 -27.44
N SER A 565 -7.67 -21.58 -28.18
CA SER A 565 -7.09 -22.92 -28.37
C SER A 565 -6.03 -22.92 -29.49
N GLY A 566 -4.91 -23.61 -29.25
CA GLY A 566 -4.06 -24.17 -30.31
C GLY A 566 -2.73 -23.48 -30.57
N TRP A 567 -1.74 -23.68 -29.71
CA TRP A 567 -0.33 -23.63 -30.12
C TRP A 567 0.37 -24.92 -29.70
N ASN A 568 0.26 -25.94 -30.56
CA ASN A 568 1.20 -27.06 -30.62
C ASN A 568 2.18 -26.77 -31.77
N GLY A 569 3.47 -26.79 -31.43
CA GLY A 569 4.59 -27.17 -32.30
C GLY A 569 4.87 -26.32 -33.54
N LEU A 570 5.95 -25.52 -33.50
CA LEU A 570 7.25 -25.84 -34.11
C LEU A 570 8.28 -24.77 -33.76
#